data_AF-T1AFS6-F1
#
_entry.id   AF-T1AFS6-F1
#
_cell.length_a   1.000
_cell.length_b   1.000
_cell.length_c   1.000
_cell.angle_alpha   90.00
_cell.angle_beta   90.00
_cell.angle_gamma   90.00
#
_symmetry.space_group_name_H-M   'P 1'
#
loop_
_entity.id
_entity.type
_entity.pdbx_description
1 polymer ?
#
loop_
_entity_poly.entity_id
_entity_poly.type
_entity_poly.pdbx_seq_one_letter_code
_entity_poly.pdbx_strand_id
1 'polypeptide(L)' 'AEFLEALGDPDHEQHEDMLRWIGGVFDPKGFDVNRLNRDWRGAKARRK' A
#
# COMPACT_ATOMS: atom_id res chain seq x y z
N ALA A 1 7.30 -7.76 -9.83
CA ALA A 1 6.69 -6.62 -9.14
C ALA A 1 7.57 -6.34 -7.93
N GLU A 2 8.65 -5.61 -8.15
CA GLU A 2 9.84 -5.65 -7.28
C GLU A 2 9.56 -5.29 -5.82
N PHE A 3 8.64 -4.34 -5.59
CA PHE A 3 8.22 -3.94 -4.24
C PHE A 3 7.55 -5.06 -3.44
N LEU A 4 6.69 -5.85 -4.08
CA LEU A 4 5.99 -6.96 -3.41
C LEU A 4 6.93 -8.14 -3.18
N GLU A 5 7.90 -8.32 -4.07
CA GLU A 5 8.95 -9.35 -3.94
C GLU A 5 9.90 -8.97 -2.79
N ALA A 6 10.36 -7.71 -2.75
CA ALA A 6 11.18 -7.19 -1.68
C ALA A 6 10.48 -7.21 -0.31
N LEU A 7 9.17 -6.95 -0.24
CA LEU A 7 8.43 -7.05 1.03
C LEU A 7 8.06 -8.49 1.44
N GLY A 8 7.87 -9.38 0.46
CA GLY A 8 7.49 -10.76 0.69
C GLY A 8 8.65 -11.68 1.05
N ASP A 9 9.87 -11.29 0.67
CA ASP A 9 11.09 -12.04 0.93
C ASP A 9 11.96 -11.32 1.98
N PRO A 10 12.10 -11.88 3.20
CA PRO A 10 12.92 -11.31 4.25
C PRO A 10 14.42 -11.26 3.94
N ASP A 11 14.90 -12.08 3.00
CA ASP A 11 16.31 -12.17 2.59
C ASP A 11 16.63 -11.21 1.43
N HIS A 12 15.62 -10.51 0.90
CA HIS A 12 15.82 -9.58 -0.20
C HIS A 12 16.66 -8.38 0.24
N GLU A 13 17.63 -8.00 -0.59
CA GLU A 13 18.60 -6.93 -0.31
C GLU A 13 17.93 -5.58 0.01
N GLN A 14 16.76 -5.35 -0.59
CA GLN A 14 15.96 -4.15 -0.42
C GLN A 14 14.81 -4.30 0.60
N HIS A 15 14.65 -5.45 1.27
CA HIS A 15 13.55 -5.70 2.22
C HIS A 15 13.52 -4.65 3.33
N GLU A 16 14.66 -4.44 3.99
CA GLU A 16 14.77 -3.50 5.10
C GLU A 16 14.56 -2.04 4.67
N ASP A 17 15.06 -1.67 3.49
CA ASP A 17 14.92 -0.31 2.96
C ASP A 17 13.45 -0.03 2.58
N MET A 18 12.78 -1.00 1.94
CA MET A 18 11.36 -0.91 1.61
C MET A 18 10.49 -0.88 2.87
N LEU A 19 10.80 -1.68 3.90
CA LEU A 19 10.13 -1.63 5.20
C LEU A 19 10.31 -0.28 5.89
N ARG A 20 11.51 0.29 5.81
CA ARG A 20 11.80 1.61 6.38
C ARG A 20 11.09 2.73 5.64
N TRP A 21 11.02 2.64 4.32
CA TRP A 21 10.32 3.61 3.48
C TRP A 21 8.82 3.61 3.74
N ILE A 22 8.20 2.43 3.84
CA ILE A 22 6.76 2.31 4.12
C ILE A 22 6.42 2.61 5.59
N GLY A 23 7.40 2.51 6.50
CA GLY A 23 7.25 2.88 7.91
C GLY A 23 6.37 1.91 8.71
N GLY A 24 6.19 0.67 8.24
CA GLY A 24 5.33 -0.32 8.90
C GLY A 24 5.05 -1.57 8.07
N VAL A 25 4.09 -2.37 8.52
CA VAL A 25 3.64 -3.57 7.79
C VAL A 25 2.70 -3.16 6.67
N PHE A 26 3.01 -3.55 5.44
CA PHE A 26 2.12 -3.39 4.29
C PHE A 26 1.31 -4.65 4.07
N ASP A 27 -0.01 -4.55 4.12
CA ASP A 27 -0.91 -5.65 3.76
C ASP A 27 -1.45 -5.43 2.34
N PRO A 28 -0.90 -6.14 1.33
CA PRO A 28 -1.36 -6.00 -0.05
C PRO A 28 -2.78 -6.50 -0.28
N LYS A 29 -3.33 -7.37 0.59
CA LYS A 29 -4.71 -7.86 0.49
C LYS A 29 -5.73 -6.89 1.09
N GLY A 30 -5.32 -6.09 2.06
CA GLY A 30 -6.13 -5.03 2.68
C GLY A 30 -6.21 -3.75 1.84
N PHE A 31 -5.29 -3.56 0.89
CA PHE A 31 -5.22 -2.35 0.06
C PHE A 31 -6.07 -2.48 -1.21
N ASP A 32 -7.35 -2.11 -1.14
CA ASP A 32 -8.25 -2.07 -2.30
C ASP A 32 -8.35 -0.64 -2.89
N VAL A 33 -7.69 -0.44 -4.03
CA VAL A 33 -7.69 0.82 -4.78
C VAL A 33 -9.09 1.22 -5.25
N ASN A 34 -9.94 0.27 -5.63
CA ASN A 34 -11.30 0.55 -6.10
C ASN A 34 -12.19 1.03 -4.95
N ARG A 35 -12.04 0.45 -3.77
CA ARG A 35 -12.71 0.88 -2.53
C ARG A 35 -12.29 2.30 -2.17
N LEU A 36 -10.98 2.59 -2.13
CA LEU A 36 -10.46 3.93 -1.83
C LEU A 36 -10.94 4.98 -2.83
N ASN A 37 -10.90 4.68 -4.13
CA ASN A 37 -11.35 5.61 -5.17
C ASN A 37 -12.86 5.91 -5.06
N ARG A 38 -13.67 4.90 -4.70
CA ARG A 38 -15.10 5.08 -4.45
C ARG A 38 -15.35 5.99 -3.24
N ASP A 39 -14.64 5.77 -2.15
CA ASP A 39 -14.74 6.57 -0.92
C ASP A 39 -14.32 8.03 -1.18
N TRP A 40 -13.21 8.23 -1.89
CA TRP A 40 -12.71 9.55 -2.22
C TRP A 40 -13.64 10.33 -3.17
N ARG A 41 -14.27 9.66 -4.15
CA ARG A 41 -15.30 10.29 -4.99
C ARG A 41 -16.57 10.63 -4.20
N GLY A 42 -16.95 9.80 -3.23
CA GLY A 42 -18.04 10.10 -2.29
C GLY A 42 -17.76 11.33 -1.41
N ALA A 43 -16.51 11.52 -1.00
CA ALA A 43 -16.10 12.69 -0.20
C ALA A 43 -16.21 14.03 -0.96
N LYS A 44 -16.06 14.04 -2.30
CA LYS A 44 -16.29 15.25 -3.11
C LYS A 44 -17.77 15.61 -3.25
N ALA A 45 -18.66 14.63 -3.23
CA ALA A 45 -20.11 14.86 -3.32
C ALA A 45 -20.69 15.46 -2.02
N ARG A 46 -20.11 15.16 -0.86
CA ARG A 46 -20.54 15.68 0.46
C ARG A 46 -20.05 17.10 0.77
N ARG A 47 -19.28 17.70 -0.13
CA ARG A 47 -18.77 19.08 0.00
C ARG A 47 -19.58 20.11 -0.79
N LYS A 48 -20.72 19.71 -1.36
CA LYS A 48 -21.66 20.61 -2.05
C LYS A 48 -22.86 20.92 -1.16
#